data_AF-A0A968WZZ0-F1
#
_entry.id   AF-A0A968WZZ0-F1
#
_cell.length_a   1.000
_cell.length_b   1.000
_cell.length_c   1.000
_cell.angle_alpha   90.00
_cell.angle_beta   90.00
_cell.angle_gamma   90.00
#
_symmetry.space_group_name_H-M   'P 1'
#
loop_
_entity.id
_entity.type
_entity.pdbx_description
1 polymer ?
#
loop_
_entity_poly.entity_id
_entity_poly.type
_entity_poly.pdbx_seq_one_letter_code
_entity_poly.pdbx_strand_id
1 'polypeptide(L)'
;MAEAVARQWRELGVLVKVLPVRNLSRDFLNARQFQVALVEILLDGDPDPYPWWHISRVTQGQNYSGWENKDASEWLNQARTTADKGQRAALYYQFQNAFAEDLPALLLYYPTY
;
A
#
# COMPACT_ATOMS: atom_id res chain seq x y z
N MET A 1 -11.60 14.20 1.16
CA MET A 1 -11.44 13.02 0.28
C MET A 1 -12.18 11.78 0.78
N ALA A 2 -11.98 11.33 2.03
CA ALA A 2 -12.66 10.14 2.57
C ALA A 2 -14.19 10.12 2.37
N GLU A 3 -14.87 11.25 2.59
CA GLU A 3 -16.32 11.37 2.34
C GLU A 3 -16.71 11.20 0.86
N ALA A 4 -15.85 11.60 -0.09
CA ALA A 4 -16.12 11.40 -1.51
C ALA A 4 -16.07 9.92 -1.89
N VAL A 5 -15.06 9.20 -1.41
CA VAL A 5 -14.95 7.74 -1.58
C VAL A 5 -16.14 7.04 -0.93
N ALA A 6 -16.50 7.44 0.30
CA ALA A 6 -17.64 6.86 1.01
C ALA A 6 -18.97 7.09 0.27
N ARG A 7 -19.16 8.25 -0.37
CA ARG A 7 -20.35 8.50 -1.23
C ARG A 7 -20.38 7.56 -2.44
N GLN A 8 -19.29 7.44 -3.17
CA GLN A 8 -19.20 6.56 -4.35
C GLN A 8 -19.46 5.10 -3.98
N TRP A 9 -18.94 4.63 -2.85
CA TRP A 9 -19.18 3.27 -2.37
C TRP A 9 -20.63 3.03 -1.96
N ARG A 10 -21.30 4.04 -1.37
CA ARG A 10 -22.74 3.97 -1.05
C ARG A 10 -23.60 3.90 -2.31
N GLU A 11 -23.23 4.58 -3.39
CA GLU A 11 -23.91 4.47 -4.69
C GLU A 11 -23.84 3.04 -5.26
N LEU A 12 -22.77 2.30 -4.91
CA LEU A 12 -22.59 0.89 -5.23
C LEU A 12 -23.23 -0.07 -4.20
N GLY A 13 -23.96 0.46 -3.21
CA GLY A 13 -24.62 -0.32 -2.15
C GLY A 13 -23.72 -0.72 -0.98
N VAL A 14 -22.49 -0.22 -0.90
CA VAL A 14 -21.57 -0.50 0.21
C VAL A 14 -21.80 0.51 1.35
N LEU A 15 -22.15 0.01 2.53
CA LEU A 15 -22.37 0.84 3.71
C LEU A 15 -21.04 1.21 4.37
N VAL A 16 -20.66 2.49 4.27
CA VAL A 16 -19.41 3.03 4.83
C VAL A 16 -19.69 4.12 5.85
N LYS A 17 -19.04 4.03 7.01
CA LYS A 17 -19.00 5.09 8.03
C LYS A 17 -17.58 5.66 8.10
N VAL A 18 -17.44 6.95 7.80
CA VAL A 18 -16.16 7.64 7.92
C VAL A 18 -15.93 8.01 9.39
N LEU A 19 -14.74 7.69 9.89
CA LEU A 19 -14.31 8.04 11.24
C LEU A 19 -13.14 9.03 11.16
N PRO A 20 -13.31 10.30 11.58
CA PRO A 20 -12.19 11.22 11.68
C PRO A 20 -11.33 10.82 12.89
N VAL A 21 -10.03 10.64 12.64
CA VAL A 21 -9.07 10.19 13.66
C VAL A 21 -7.91 11.18 13.75
N ARG A 22 -7.43 11.44 14.97
CA ARG A 22 -6.28 12.34 15.19
C ARG A 22 -4.95 11.61 15.00
N ASN A 23 -4.84 10.36 15.43
CA ASN A 23 -3.62 9.55 15.30
C ASN A 23 -3.95 8.17 14.71
N LEU A 24 -4.22 8.14 13.40
CA LEU A 24 -4.61 6.93 12.66
C LEU A 24 -3.64 5.75 12.91
N SER A 25 -2.33 6.02 12.89
CA SER A 25 -1.31 4.97 13.02
C SER A 25 -1.31 4.31 14.39
N ARG A 26 -1.27 5.11 15.47
CA ARG A 26 -1.25 4.57 16.83
C ARG A 26 -2.58 3.92 17.20
N ASP A 27 -3.69 4.57 16.86
CA ASP A 27 -5.00 4.21 17.39
C ASP A 27 -5.63 3.03 16.63
N PHE A 28 -5.29 2.85 15.33
CA PHE A 28 -5.94 1.84 14.49
C PHE A 28 -4.96 0.98 13.68
N LEU A 29 -4.01 1.58 12.94
CA LEU A 29 -3.20 0.82 11.99
C LEU A 29 -2.24 -0.17 12.67
N ASN A 30 -1.55 0.27 13.72
CA ASN A 30 -0.60 -0.58 14.45
C ASN A 30 -1.30 -1.75 15.15
N ALA A 31 -2.52 -1.53 15.64
CA ALA A 31 -3.36 -2.57 16.23
C ALA A 31 -4.11 -3.42 15.19
N ARG A 32 -4.01 -3.08 13.89
CA ARG A 32 -4.77 -3.70 12.79
C ARG A 32 -6.30 -3.65 13.03
N GLN A 33 -6.78 -2.59 13.67
CA GLN A 33 -8.20 -2.42 14.05
C GLN A 33 -8.95 -1.52 13.05
N PHE A 34 -9.01 -1.90 11.78
CA PHE A 34 -9.74 -1.13 10.76
C PHE A 34 -10.27 -2.07 9.67
N GLN A 35 -11.34 -1.66 8.99
CA GLN A 35 -11.77 -2.34 7.75
C GLN A 35 -11.10 -1.70 6.52
N VAL A 36 -11.06 -0.38 6.48
CA VAL A 36 -10.45 0.41 5.41
C VAL A 36 -9.76 1.60 6.02
N ALA A 37 -8.53 1.87 5.60
CA ALA A 37 -7.78 3.04 6.00
C ALA A 37 -7.41 3.86 4.76
N LEU A 38 -7.68 5.16 4.82
CA LEU A 38 -7.15 6.12 3.87
C LEU A 38 -5.83 6.65 4.43
N VAL A 39 -4.73 6.36 3.76
CA VAL A 39 -3.37 6.73 4.17
C VAL A 39 -2.66 7.47 3.06
N GLU A 40 -1.72 8.32 3.46
CA GLU A 40 -0.75 8.92 2.55
C GLU A 40 0.58 8.20 2.71
N ILE A 41 1.17 7.79 1.59
CA ILE A 41 2.50 7.19 1.55
C ILE A 41 3.45 8.22 0.96
N LEU A 42 4.41 8.65 1.78
CA LEU A 42 5.48 9.52 1.34
C LEU A 42 6.59 8.66 0.75
N LEU A 43 6.88 8.87 -0.53
CA LEU A 43 7.99 8.24 -1.23
C LEU A 43 9.12 9.26 -1.31
N ASP A 44 10.27 8.97 -0.70
CA ASP A 44 11.48 9.79 -0.76
C ASP A 44 12.60 9.06 -1.52
N GLY A 45 13.36 9.81 -2.33
CA GLY A 45 14.52 9.25 -3.05
C GLY A 45 14.16 8.21 -4.12
N ASP A 46 14.83 7.04 -4.06
CA ASP A 46 14.53 5.90 -4.94
C ASP A 46 13.27 5.20 -4.42
N PRO A 47 12.16 5.14 -5.18
CA PRO A 47 10.90 4.62 -4.69
C PRO A 47 11.00 3.12 -4.38
N ASP A 48 11.31 2.80 -3.13
CA ASP A 48 11.42 1.44 -2.61
C ASP A 48 10.09 1.01 -1.95
N PRO A 49 9.27 0.15 -2.57
CA PRO A 49 7.97 -0.25 -2.04
C PRO A 49 8.07 -1.18 -0.81
N TYR A 50 9.27 -1.65 -0.46
CA TYR A 50 9.50 -2.68 0.54
C TYR A 50 8.83 -2.43 1.91
N PRO A 51 8.91 -1.23 2.52
CA PRO A 51 8.36 -1.01 3.85
C PRO A 51 6.85 -1.27 3.96
N TRP A 52 6.12 -1.08 2.86
CA TRP A 52 4.66 -1.15 2.80
C TRP A 52 4.14 -2.48 2.29
N TRP A 53 4.89 -3.20 1.46
CA TRP A 53 4.34 -4.34 0.71
C TRP A 53 5.09 -5.64 0.86
N HIS A 54 6.28 -5.63 1.48
CA HIS A 54 7.02 -6.86 1.73
C HIS A 54 6.37 -7.69 2.84
N ILE A 55 6.37 -9.03 2.69
CA ILE A 55 5.73 -9.97 3.63
C ILE A 55 6.27 -9.85 5.07
N SER A 56 7.57 -9.58 5.23
CA SER A 56 8.19 -9.38 6.56
C SER A 56 7.62 -8.18 7.33
N ARG A 57 6.92 -7.26 6.65
CA ARG A 57 6.33 -6.06 7.24
C ARG A 57 4.86 -6.22 7.63
N VAL A 58 4.28 -7.42 7.48
CA VAL A 58 2.89 -7.72 7.86
C VAL A 58 2.72 -7.69 9.37
N THR A 59 3.50 -8.47 10.12
CA THR A 59 3.39 -8.56 11.59
C THR A 59 4.03 -7.35 12.28
N GLN A 60 5.17 -6.90 11.78
CA GLN A 60 5.93 -5.79 12.36
C GLN A 60 6.38 -4.84 11.23
N GLY A 61 5.50 -3.90 10.88
CA GLY A 61 5.78 -2.94 9.83
C GLY A 61 4.54 -2.22 9.30
N GLN A 62 4.75 -1.54 8.17
CA GLN A 62 3.76 -0.69 7.51
C GLN A 62 2.96 -1.42 6.43
N ASN A 63 3.12 -2.75 6.30
CA ASN A 63 2.20 -3.55 5.52
C ASN A 63 0.89 -3.76 6.29
N TYR A 64 0.13 -2.66 6.34
CA TYR A 64 -1.16 -2.58 7.00
C TYR A 64 -2.23 -3.39 6.26
N SER A 65 -2.07 -3.60 4.95
CA SER A 65 -2.98 -4.43 4.15
C SER A 65 -2.95 -5.90 4.57
N GLY A 66 -1.85 -6.36 5.20
CA GLY A 66 -1.64 -7.77 5.49
C GLY A 66 -1.39 -8.62 4.24
N TRP A 67 -1.02 -7.99 3.13
CA TRP A 67 -0.77 -8.70 1.87
C TRP A 67 0.49 -9.54 1.96
N GLU A 68 0.33 -10.84 1.68
CA GLU A 68 1.40 -11.83 1.70
C GLU A 68 1.57 -12.43 0.30
N ASN A 69 2.51 -11.89 -0.47
CA ASN A 69 2.88 -12.44 -1.77
C ASN A 69 4.40 -12.69 -1.80
N LYS A 70 4.77 -13.98 -1.97
CA LYS A 70 6.17 -14.43 -1.90
C LYS A 70 6.97 -13.94 -3.10
N ASP A 71 6.39 -14.02 -4.29
CA ASP A 71 7.06 -13.58 -5.53
C ASP A 71 7.26 -12.07 -5.53
N ALA A 72 6.23 -11.31 -5.11
CA ALA A 72 6.33 -9.87 -4.90
C ALA A 72 7.44 -9.50 -3.91
N SER A 73 7.53 -10.22 -2.78
CA SER A 73 8.56 -10.01 -1.77
C SER A 73 9.97 -10.30 -2.31
N GLU A 74 10.11 -11.34 -3.12
CA GLU A 74 11.38 -11.71 -3.75
C GLU A 74 11.83 -10.67 -4.77
N TRP A 75 10.94 -10.19 -5.64
CA TRP A 75 11.28 -9.12 -6.59
C TRP A 75 11.71 -7.84 -5.87
N LEU A 76 11.06 -7.48 -4.75
CA LEU A 76 11.47 -6.35 -3.92
C LEU A 76 12.87 -6.55 -3.30
N ASN A 77 13.19 -7.75 -2.81
CA ASN A 77 14.53 -8.05 -2.29
C ASN A 77 15.62 -7.92 -3.37
N GLN A 78 15.36 -8.47 -4.56
CA GLN A 78 16.28 -8.39 -5.68
C GLN A 78 16.44 -6.94 -6.17
N ALA A 79 15.34 -6.18 -6.24
CA ALA A 79 15.36 -4.80 -6.70
C ALA A 79 16.28 -3.93 -5.82
N ARG A 80 16.26 -4.14 -4.50
CA ARG A 80 17.09 -3.39 -3.53
C ARG A 80 18.59 -3.66 -3.65
N THR A 81 18.98 -4.83 -4.15
CA THR A 81 20.39 -5.21 -4.32
C THR A 81 20.88 -4.99 -5.76
N THR A 82 19.98 -4.68 -6.70
CA THR A 82 20.29 -4.51 -8.12
C THR A 82 20.75 -3.09 -8.43
N ALA A 83 22.03 -2.95 -8.80
CA ALA A 83 22.60 -1.66 -9.19
C ALA A 83 22.15 -1.21 -10.60
N ASP A 84 21.97 -2.15 -11.53
CA ASP A 84 21.53 -1.85 -12.89
C ASP A 84 20.09 -1.33 -12.88
N LYS A 85 19.88 -0.14 -13.44
CA LYS A 85 18.58 0.53 -13.43
C LYS A 85 17.53 -0.20 -14.29
N GLY A 86 17.95 -0.82 -15.40
CA GLY A 86 17.04 -1.54 -16.30
C GLY A 86 16.50 -2.81 -15.66
N GLN A 87 17.39 -3.60 -15.06
CA GLN A 87 17.03 -4.79 -14.30
C GLN A 87 16.17 -4.44 -13.09
N ARG A 88 16.52 -3.37 -12.34
CA ARG A 88 15.71 -2.90 -11.21
C ARG A 88 14.30 -2.48 -11.63
N ALA A 89 14.18 -1.76 -12.75
CA ALA A 89 12.87 -1.38 -13.30
C ALA A 89 12.04 -2.63 -13.68
N ALA A 90 12.65 -3.62 -14.33
CA ALA A 90 11.96 -4.87 -14.69
C ALA A 90 11.41 -5.60 -13.45
N LEU A 91 12.16 -5.66 -12.36
CA LEU A 91 11.71 -6.26 -11.09
C LEU A 91 10.54 -5.47 -10.48
N TYR A 92 10.58 -4.14 -10.50
CA TYR A 92 9.46 -3.33 -10.05
C TYR A 92 8.22 -3.47 -10.92
N TYR A 93 8.37 -3.68 -12.23
CA TYR A 93 7.22 -3.97 -13.10
C TYR A 93 6.54 -5.28 -12.72
N GLN A 94 7.30 -6.34 -12.41
CA GLN A 94 6.70 -7.61 -11.96
C GLN A 94 5.93 -7.42 -10.66
N PHE A 95 6.52 -6.70 -9.70
CA PHE A 95 5.86 -6.32 -8.45
C PHE A 95 4.56 -5.55 -8.70
N GLN A 96 4.58 -4.55 -9.58
CA GLN A 96 3.41 -3.73 -9.90
C GLN A 96 2.29 -4.54 -10.55
N ASN A 97 2.63 -5.52 -11.40
CA ASN A 97 1.63 -6.41 -11.99
C ASN A 97 0.93 -7.24 -10.91
N ALA A 98 1.68 -7.91 -10.03
CA ALA A 98 1.09 -8.67 -8.92
C ALA A 98 0.29 -7.78 -7.97
N PHE A 99 0.79 -6.57 -7.69
CA PHE A 99 0.07 -5.58 -6.88
C PHE A 99 -1.26 -5.17 -7.53
N ALA A 100 -1.29 -4.96 -8.84
CA ALA A 100 -2.51 -4.59 -9.56
C ALA A 100 -3.52 -5.74 -9.64
N GLU A 101 -3.03 -6.98 -9.72
CA GLU A 101 -3.86 -8.20 -9.73
C GLU A 101 -4.47 -8.50 -8.36
N ASP A 102 -3.65 -8.47 -7.30
CA ASP A 102 -4.08 -8.79 -5.93
C ASP A 102 -4.82 -7.62 -5.25
N LEU A 103 -4.63 -6.39 -5.75
CA LEU A 103 -5.20 -5.13 -5.26
C LEU A 103 -5.14 -4.98 -3.71
N PRO A 104 -3.95 -5.13 -3.08
CA PRO A 104 -3.84 -5.03 -1.62
C PRO A 104 -4.08 -3.62 -1.09
N ALA A 105 -3.93 -2.61 -1.94
CA ALA A 105 -4.46 -1.27 -1.71
C ALA A 105 -4.88 -0.62 -3.03
N LEU A 106 -5.89 0.24 -2.95
CA LEU A 106 -6.35 1.04 -4.07
C LEU A 106 -5.60 2.37 -4.11
N LEU A 107 -4.73 2.55 -5.12
CA LEU A 107 -4.02 3.81 -5.35
C LEU A 107 -4.99 4.85 -5.90
N LEU A 108 -5.01 6.05 -5.30
CA LEU A 108 -6.00 7.09 -5.64
C LEU A 108 -5.41 8.18 -6.52
N TYR A 109 -4.28 8.77 -6.12
CA TYR A 109 -3.55 9.76 -6.92
C TYR A 109 -2.13 9.93 -6.41
N TYR A 110 -1.27 10.49 -7.26
CA TYR A 110 0.05 11.02 -6.88
C TYR A 110 0.02 12.54 -7.09
N PRO A 111 0.24 13.36 -6.05
CA PRO A 111 0.21 14.81 -6.19
C PRO A 111 1.45 15.31 -6.95
N THR A 112 1.23 15.91 -8.11
CA THR A 112 2.26 16.67 -8.84
C THR A 112 2.07 18.16 -8.53
N TYR A 113 3.01 18.77 -7.82
CA TYR A 113 3.04 20.22 -7.58
C TYR A 113 4.10 20.88 -8.47
#